data_AF-A0A4V1T9Y0-F1
#
_entry.id   AF-A0A4V1T9Y0-F1
#
_cell.length_a   1.000
_cell.length_b   1.000
_cell.length_c   1.000
_cell.angle_alpha   90.00
_cell.angle_beta   90.00
_cell.angle_gamma   90.00
#
_symmetry.space_group_name_H-M   'P 1'
#
loop_
_entity.id
_entity.type
_entity.pdbx_description
1 polymer ?
#
loop_
_entity_poly.entity_id
_entity_poly.type
_entity_poly.pdbx_seq_one_letter_code
_entity_poly.pdbx_strand_id
1 'polypeptide(L)'
;PASKALAKVSPTYRTPVAATWTGATLSVLFVWGSSLISIGETPVYTIVVSCTVIFLFFSFAIPIVLGLFAWGTSKWDKMGPWNLGEGVFKLFAVLTILAMILIFVLGVQPPNGPALYVTVGFLVVTAIVWFVFEQRRFKGPPIGDEVAKRQAEIAAAERAVGEAH
;
A
#
# COMPACT_ATOMS: atom_id res chain seq x y z
N PRO A 1 0.10 -17.65 3.25
CA PRO A 1 -0.49 -18.90 3.82
C PRO A 1 -2.01 -18.74 3.91
N ALA A 2 -2.80 -19.83 3.85
CA ALA A 2 -4.28 -19.78 3.88
C ALA A 2 -4.97 -18.90 2.81
N SER A 3 -4.28 -18.59 1.69
CA SER A 3 -4.78 -17.70 0.64
C SER A 3 -6.14 -18.14 0.07
N LYS A 4 -6.40 -19.46 -0.03
CA LYS A 4 -7.69 -19.98 -0.50
C LYS A 4 -8.87 -19.63 0.43
N ALA A 5 -8.63 -19.55 1.74
CA ALA A 5 -9.67 -19.22 2.72
C ALA A 5 -9.86 -17.70 2.85
N LEU A 6 -8.76 -16.93 2.85
CA LEU A 6 -8.81 -15.47 2.97
C LEU A 6 -9.32 -14.79 1.69
N ALA A 7 -9.03 -15.33 0.52
CA ALA A 7 -9.48 -14.76 -0.76
C ALA A 7 -10.92 -15.13 -1.13
N LYS A 8 -11.61 -15.96 -0.33
CA LYS A 8 -12.99 -16.36 -0.62
C LYS A 8 -13.95 -15.21 -0.35
N VAL A 9 -14.58 -14.70 -1.40
CA VAL A 9 -15.63 -13.68 -1.32
C VAL A 9 -16.97 -14.34 -1.03
N SER A 10 -17.70 -13.82 -0.03
CA SER A 10 -19.06 -14.27 0.27
C SER A 10 -20.04 -13.76 -0.80
N PRO A 11 -20.86 -14.62 -1.44
CA PRO A 11 -21.88 -14.19 -2.40
C PRO A 11 -22.95 -13.27 -1.80
N THR A 12 -23.26 -13.45 -0.51
CA THR A 12 -24.29 -12.67 0.20
C THR A 12 -23.81 -11.26 0.55
N TYR A 13 -22.58 -11.14 1.06
CA TYR A 13 -22.04 -9.87 1.56
C TYR A 13 -21.08 -9.20 0.58
N ARG A 14 -20.79 -9.85 -0.56
CA ARG A 14 -19.85 -9.41 -1.61
C ARG A 14 -18.49 -8.95 -1.08
N THR A 15 -18.06 -9.55 0.04
CA THR A 15 -16.83 -9.20 0.76
C THR A 15 -16.11 -10.47 1.22
N PRO A 16 -14.77 -10.43 1.38
CA PRO A 16 -14.00 -11.53 1.93
C PRO A 16 -14.15 -11.57 3.47
N VAL A 17 -15.30 -12.05 3.96
CA VAL A 17 -15.67 -12.03 5.40
C VAL A 17 -14.59 -12.62 6.30
N ALA A 18 -13.96 -13.74 5.88
CA ALA A 18 -12.88 -14.36 6.63
C ALA A 18 -11.65 -13.45 6.75
N ALA A 19 -11.29 -12.73 5.69
CA ALA A 19 -10.18 -11.77 5.73
C ALA A 19 -10.52 -10.56 6.61
N THR A 20 -11.75 -10.07 6.56
CA THR A 20 -12.21 -8.96 7.41
C THR A 20 -12.08 -9.30 8.89
N TRP A 21 -12.63 -10.43 9.33
CA TRP A 21 -12.53 -10.84 10.73
C TRP A 21 -11.10 -11.17 11.14
N THR A 22 -10.33 -11.85 10.28
CA THR A 22 -8.92 -12.13 10.57
C THR A 22 -8.13 -10.84 10.76
N GLY A 23 -8.31 -9.86 9.87
CA GLY A 23 -7.67 -8.55 9.96
C GLY A 23 -8.09 -7.77 11.21
N ALA A 24 -9.38 -7.76 11.53
CA ALA A 24 -9.91 -7.08 12.72
C ALA A 24 -9.42 -7.71 14.03
N THR A 25 -9.41 -9.04 14.14
CA THR A 25 -8.89 -9.72 15.33
C THR A 25 -7.39 -9.49 15.49
N LEU A 26 -6.62 -9.62 14.42
CA LEU A 26 -5.17 -9.39 14.46
C LEU A 26 -4.84 -7.94 14.82
N SER A 27 -5.57 -6.95 14.30
CA SER A 27 -5.32 -5.54 14.62
C SER A 27 -5.62 -5.23 16.09
N VAL A 28 -6.73 -5.75 16.64
CA VAL A 28 -7.07 -5.59 18.06
C VAL A 28 -6.03 -6.25 18.95
N LEU A 29 -5.65 -7.50 18.67
CA LEU A 29 -4.62 -8.20 19.44
C LEU A 29 -3.26 -7.49 19.35
N PHE A 30 -2.93 -6.95 18.17
CA PHE A 30 -1.70 -6.20 17.97
C PHE A 30 -1.68 -4.90 18.78
N VAL A 31 -2.75 -4.09 18.72
CA VAL A 31 -2.84 -2.83 19.48
C VAL A 31 -2.82 -3.13 20.98
N TRP A 32 -3.58 -4.13 21.43
CA TRP A 32 -3.59 -4.55 22.82
C TRP A 32 -2.22 -5.04 23.29
N GLY A 33 -1.53 -5.88 22.53
CA GLY A 33 -0.20 -6.36 22.90
C GLY A 33 0.88 -5.28 22.84
N SER A 34 0.84 -4.41 21.84
CA SER A 34 1.83 -3.33 21.66
C SER A 34 1.65 -2.15 22.61
N SER A 35 0.47 -1.96 23.21
CA SER A 35 0.25 -0.94 24.23
C SER A 35 0.78 -1.35 25.61
N LEU A 36 0.94 -2.65 25.86
CA LEU A 36 1.44 -3.20 27.12
C LEU A 36 2.98 -3.24 27.22
N ILE A 37 3.68 -2.97 26.11
CA ILE A 37 5.14 -3.11 26.00
C ILE A 37 5.72 -1.74 25.61
N SER A 38 6.79 -1.34 26.31
CA SER A 38 7.57 -0.14 26.01
C SER A 38 9.01 -0.50 25.72
N ILE A 39 9.62 0.19 24.76
CA ILE A 39 11.06 0.08 24.47
C ILE A 39 11.69 1.39 24.94
N GLY A 40 12.38 1.34 26.08
CA GLY A 40 12.85 2.55 26.76
C GLY A 40 11.66 3.38 27.27
N GLU A 41 11.64 4.67 26.96
CA GLU A 41 10.59 5.61 27.37
C GLU A 41 9.40 5.66 26.40
N THR A 42 9.46 4.93 25.28
CA THR A 42 8.49 5.03 24.19
C THR A 42 7.62 3.77 24.11
N PRO A 43 6.27 3.90 24.10
CA PRO A 43 5.38 2.77 23.87
C PRO A 43 5.61 2.14 22.49
N VAL A 44 5.59 0.81 22.38
CA VAL A 44 5.74 0.12 21.09
C VAL A 44 4.65 0.54 20.10
N TYR A 45 3.43 0.78 20.60
CA TYR A 45 2.32 1.30 19.81
C TYR A 45 2.69 2.59 19.05
N THR A 46 3.32 3.59 19.70
CA THR A 46 3.62 4.87 19.03
C THR A 46 4.70 4.72 17.97
N ILE A 47 5.68 3.84 18.19
CA ILE A 47 6.72 3.49 17.20
C ILE A 47 6.06 2.90 15.95
N VAL A 48 5.13 1.96 16.12
CA VAL A 48 4.47 1.28 14.99
C VAL A 48 3.55 2.22 14.23
N VAL A 49 2.81 3.09 14.92
CA VAL A 49 1.99 4.13 14.28
C VAL A 49 2.88 5.03 13.42
N SER A 50 4.01 5.51 13.96
CA SER A 50 4.97 6.32 13.19
C SER A 50 5.51 5.57 11.98
N CYS A 51 5.90 4.29 12.12
CA CYS A 51 6.34 3.47 10.99
C CYS A 51 5.25 3.31 9.91
N THR A 52 4.01 3.10 10.31
CA THR A 52 2.87 2.94 9.37
C THR A 52 2.67 4.20 8.54
N VAL A 53 2.73 5.37 9.19
CA VAL A 53 2.64 6.67 8.54
C VAL A 53 3.79 6.88 7.55
N ILE A 54 5.03 6.57 7.96
CA ILE A 54 6.22 6.65 7.09
C ILE A 54 6.07 5.76 5.85
N PHE A 55 5.64 4.50 6.01
CA PHE A 55 5.46 3.58 4.88
C PHE A 55 4.33 4.02 3.94
N LEU A 56 3.23 4.52 4.48
CA LEU A 56 2.14 5.06 3.67
C LEU A 56 2.64 6.23 2.81
N PHE A 57 3.41 7.15 3.39
CA PHE A 57 3.98 8.27 2.65
C PHE A 57 5.04 7.82 1.64
N PHE A 58 5.86 6.81 1.92
CA PHE A 58 6.73 6.23 0.88
C PHE A 58 5.94 5.64 -0.28
N SER A 59 4.83 4.95 -0.01
CA SER A 59 3.96 4.42 -1.05
C SER A 59 3.38 5.51 -1.96
N PHE A 60 3.15 6.71 -1.44
CA PHE A 60 2.64 7.85 -2.22
C PHE A 60 3.76 8.69 -2.84
N ALA A 61 4.92 8.78 -2.20
CA ALA A 61 6.07 9.52 -2.71
C ALA A 61 6.56 8.93 -4.03
N ILE A 62 6.65 7.59 -4.14
CA ILE A 62 7.12 6.90 -5.33
C ILE A 62 6.31 7.30 -6.59
N PRO A 63 4.97 7.10 -6.65
CA PRO A 63 4.20 7.47 -7.83
C PRO A 63 4.18 8.98 -8.11
N ILE A 64 4.27 9.83 -7.08
CA ILE A 64 4.31 11.30 -7.26
C ILE A 64 5.65 11.73 -7.88
N VAL A 65 6.77 11.21 -7.38
CA VAL A 65 8.10 11.46 -7.93
C VAL A 65 8.20 10.93 -9.36
N LEU A 66 7.73 9.70 -9.60
CA LEU A 66 7.68 9.14 -10.95
C LEU A 66 6.79 9.98 -11.87
N GLY A 67 5.63 10.44 -11.39
CA GLY A 67 4.73 11.32 -12.12
C GLY A 67 5.38 12.66 -12.46
N LEU A 68 6.11 13.26 -11.53
CA LEU A 68 6.83 14.53 -11.73
C LEU A 68 7.83 14.45 -12.90
N PHE A 69 8.49 13.30 -13.06
CA PHE A 69 9.44 13.06 -14.15
C PHE A 69 8.80 12.51 -15.43
N ALA A 70 7.73 11.73 -15.32
CA ALA A 70 7.08 11.10 -16.48
C ALA A 70 6.12 12.07 -17.20
N TRP A 71 5.47 12.96 -16.45
CA TRP A 71 4.49 13.89 -16.99
C TRP A 71 5.14 14.93 -17.93
N GLY A 72 4.65 14.98 -19.17
CA GLY A 72 5.23 15.81 -20.24
C GLY A 72 6.31 15.11 -21.06
N THR A 73 6.61 13.84 -20.76
CA THR A 73 7.49 12.98 -21.59
C THR A 73 6.67 12.04 -22.47
N SER A 74 7.32 11.35 -23.41
CA SER A 74 6.66 10.33 -24.25
C SER A 74 6.07 9.15 -23.46
N LYS A 75 6.46 8.98 -22.19
CA LYS A 75 5.91 7.94 -21.30
C LYS A 75 4.54 8.32 -20.73
N TRP A 76 4.25 9.61 -20.63
CA TRP A 76 2.97 10.13 -20.15
C TRP A 76 2.71 11.49 -20.78
N ASP A 77 2.19 11.45 -22.00
CA ASP A 77 1.95 12.60 -22.87
C ASP A 77 0.54 13.19 -22.72
N LYS A 78 -0.42 12.39 -22.23
CA LYS A 78 -1.82 12.82 -22.03
C LYS A 78 -2.34 12.43 -20.65
N MET A 79 -2.97 13.39 -19.98
CA MET A 79 -3.67 13.16 -18.72
C MET A 79 -4.99 12.45 -19.01
N GLY A 80 -5.56 11.81 -18.00
CA GLY A 80 -6.93 11.31 -18.07
C GLY A 80 -7.97 12.41 -18.28
N PRO A 81 -9.27 12.05 -18.32
CA PRO A 81 -10.38 12.98 -18.58
C PRO A 81 -10.41 14.21 -17.66
N TRP A 82 -9.84 14.09 -16.46
CA TRP A 82 -9.60 15.19 -15.55
C TRP A 82 -8.09 15.54 -15.51
N ASN A 83 -7.77 16.82 -15.70
CA ASN A 83 -6.40 17.30 -15.81
C ASN A 83 -6.18 18.61 -15.05
N LEU A 84 -5.12 18.64 -14.23
CA LEU A 84 -4.63 19.85 -13.55
C LEU A 84 -3.76 20.74 -14.45
N GLY A 85 -3.28 20.21 -15.57
CA GLY A 85 -2.25 20.83 -16.41
C GLY A 85 -0.84 20.59 -15.86
N GLU A 86 0.16 20.73 -16.73
CA GLU A 86 1.54 20.38 -16.41
C GLU A 86 2.16 21.20 -15.29
N GLY A 87 2.07 22.52 -15.37
CA GLY A 87 2.68 23.39 -14.37
C GLY A 87 2.08 23.18 -12.97
N VAL A 88 0.76 23.08 -12.88
CA VAL A 88 0.04 22.91 -11.61
C VAL A 88 0.34 21.54 -11.02
N PHE A 89 0.30 20.47 -11.82
CA PHE A 89 0.67 19.13 -11.36
C PHE A 89 2.09 19.09 -10.80
N LYS A 90 3.08 19.63 -11.54
CA LYS A 90 4.49 19.64 -11.10
C LYS A 90 4.68 20.46 -9.82
N LEU A 91 3.99 21.60 -9.68
CA LEU A 91 4.00 22.41 -8.46
C LEU A 91 3.50 21.61 -7.25
N PHE A 92 2.31 21.02 -7.35
CA PHE A 92 1.73 20.25 -6.24
C PHE A 92 2.51 18.97 -5.95
N ALA A 93 3.12 18.34 -6.95
CA ALA A 93 4.02 17.21 -6.75
C ALA A 93 5.22 17.61 -5.89
N VAL A 94 5.89 18.74 -6.20
CA VAL A 94 7.01 19.25 -5.39
C VAL A 94 6.57 19.61 -3.98
N LEU A 95 5.46 20.34 -3.82
CA LEU A 95 4.92 20.68 -2.50
C LEU A 95 4.61 19.44 -1.66
N THR A 96 4.05 18.40 -2.29
CA THR A 96 3.73 17.14 -1.62
C THR A 96 4.98 16.40 -1.20
N ILE A 97 6.03 16.37 -2.04
CA ILE A 97 7.32 15.79 -1.69
C ILE A 97 7.95 16.51 -0.50
N LEU A 98 7.90 17.86 -0.48
CA LEU A 98 8.40 18.65 0.65
C LEU A 98 7.61 18.35 1.94
N ALA A 99 6.28 18.27 1.84
CA ALA A 99 5.44 17.92 2.98
C ALA A 99 5.73 16.50 3.50
N MET A 100 5.99 15.54 2.60
CA MET A 100 6.37 14.18 2.98
C MET A 100 7.73 14.13 3.68
N ILE A 101 8.71 14.91 3.21
CA ILE A 101 10.02 15.04 3.88
C ILE A 101 9.82 15.62 5.29
N LEU A 102 8.99 16.65 5.44
CA LEU A 102 8.68 17.23 6.74
C LEU A 102 8.05 16.21 7.69
N ILE A 103 7.04 15.46 7.22
CA ILE A 103 6.36 14.44 8.02
C ILE A 103 7.33 13.33 8.42
N PHE A 104 8.23 12.91 7.53
CA PHE A 104 9.26 11.93 7.85
C PHE A 104 10.19 12.41 8.97
N VAL A 105 10.65 13.66 8.89
CA VAL A 105 11.49 14.26 9.94
C VAL A 105 10.74 14.26 11.28
N LEU A 106 9.49 14.72 11.29
CA LEU A 106 8.65 14.75 12.50
C LEU A 106 8.37 13.35 13.07
N GLY A 107 8.19 12.35 12.21
CA GLY A 107 7.92 10.96 12.61
C GLY A 107 9.11 10.24 13.24
N VAL A 108 10.33 10.74 13.01
CA VAL A 108 11.59 10.17 13.51
C VAL A 108 12.19 10.98 14.66
N GLN A 109 11.71 12.22 14.90
CA GLN A 109 12.20 13.00 16.04
C GLN A 109 11.97 12.25 17.38
N PRO A 110 12.86 12.43 18.37
CA PRO A 110 12.63 11.94 19.72
C PRO A 110 11.25 12.35 20.24
N PRO A 111 10.49 11.45 20.91
CA PRO A 111 10.86 10.12 21.39
C PRO A 111 10.83 8.99 20.33
N ASN A 112 10.40 9.26 19.10
CA ASN A 112 10.21 8.24 18.06
C ASN A 112 11.48 7.88 17.27
N GLY A 113 12.68 8.22 17.77
CA GLY A 113 13.97 7.85 17.15
C GLY A 113 14.09 6.36 16.74
N PRO A 114 13.61 5.40 17.56
CA PRO A 114 13.58 3.99 17.19
C PRO A 114 12.82 3.67 15.88
N ALA A 115 11.86 4.50 15.47
CA ALA A 115 11.06 4.29 14.26
C ALA A 115 11.93 4.30 12.99
N LEU A 116 13.02 5.09 12.96
CA LEU A 116 13.93 5.10 11.82
C LEU A 116 14.63 3.74 11.66
N TYR A 117 15.17 3.20 12.74
CA TYR A 117 15.87 1.91 12.71
C TYR A 117 14.92 0.77 12.32
N VAL A 118 13.70 0.77 12.86
CA VAL A 118 12.66 -0.21 12.49
C VAL A 118 12.30 -0.08 11.00
N THR A 119 12.13 1.15 10.51
CA THR A 119 11.80 1.41 9.10
C THR A 119 12.90 0.91 8.16
N VAL A 120 14.16 1.24 8.45
CA VAL A 120 15.31 0.79 7.65
C VAL A 120 15.42 -0.74 7.69
N GLY A 121 15.27 -1.35 8.86
CA GLY A 121 15.26 -2.81 9.01
C GLY A 121 14.19 -3.47 8.14
N PHE A 122 12.98 -2.93 8.14
CA PHE A 122 11.88 -3.46 7.34
C PHE A 122 12.10 -3.28 5.83
N LEU A 123 12.67 -2.15 5.40
CA LEU A 123 13.04 -1.93 4.00
C LEU A 123 14.10 -2.93 3.53
N VAL A 124 15.12 -3.19 4.35
CA VAL A 124 16.17 -4.18 4.07
C VAL A 124 15.55 -5.58 3.97
N VAL A 125 14.72 -5.98 4.94
CA VAL A 125 14.02 -7.27 4.92
C VAL A 125 13.12 -7.39 3.68
N THR A 126 12.37 -6.35 3.36
CA THR A 126 11.48 -6.32 2.18
C THR A 126 12.28 -6.45 0.89
N ALA A 127 13.41 -5.75 0.77
CA ALA A 127 14.31 -5.86 -0.38
C ALA A 127 14.87 -7.28 -0.50
N ILE A 128 15.32 -7.89 0.60
CA ILE A 128 15.78 -9.28 0.62
C ILE A 128 14.65 -10.23 0.17
N VAL A 129 13.44 -10.10 0.73
CA VAL A 129 12.29 -10.93 0.35
C VAL A 129 11.96 -10.77 -1.13
N TRP A 130 12.00 -9.54 -1.64
CA TRP A 130 11.77 -9.25 -3.06
C TRP A 130 12.80 -9.94 -3.96
N PHE A 131 14.09 -9.70 -3.76
CA PHE A 131 15.14 -10.23 -4.64
C PHE A 131 15.35 -11.74 -4.50
N VAL A 132 15.11 -12.31 -3.30
CA VAL A 132 15.31 -13.74 -3.05
C VAL A 132 14.10 -14.58 -3.49
N PHE A 133 12.88 -14.12 -3.23
CA PHE A 133 11.67 -14.91 -3.43
C PHE A 133 10.69 -14.31 -4.44
N GLU A 134 10.27 -13.06 -4.22
CA GLU A 134 9.09 -12.52 -4.91
C GLU A 134 9.36 -12.15 -6.36
N GLN A 135 10.58 -11.71 -6.70
CA GLN A 135 10.98 -11.39 -8.09
C GLN A 135 10.78 -12.58 -9.04
N ARG A 136 10.89 -13.82 -8.53
CA ARG A 136 10.67 -15.04 -9.32
C ARG A 136 9.19 -15.44 -9.42
N ARG A 137 8.34 -14.93 -8.53
CA ARG A 137 6.90 -15.24 -8.45
C ARG A 137 6.03 -14.15 -9.07
N PHE A 138 6.55 -12.94 -9.18
CA PHE A 138 5.84 -11.80 -9.73
C PHE A 138 5.57 -12.00 -11.22
N LYS A 139 4.29 -12.16 -11.58
CA LYS A 139 3.84 -12.42 -12.95
C LYS A 139 3.67 -11.16 -13.81
N GLY A 140 3.90 -9.97 -13.23
CA GLY A 140 3.63 -8.71 -13.90
C GLY A 140 2.13 -8.38 -14.00
N PRO A 141 1.78 -7.23 -14.60
CA PRO A 141 0.40 -6.91 -14.95
C PRO A 141 -0.13 -7.95 -15.95
N PRO A 142 -1.38 -8.42 -15.84
CA PRO A 142 -1.98 -9.28 -16.86
C PRO A 142 -2.03 -8.51 -18.19
N ILE A 143 -1.45 -9.08 -19.24
CA ILE A 143 -1.45 -8.48 -20.59
C ILE A 143 -2.15 -9.45 -21.55
N GLY A 144 -2.99 -8.92 -22.44
CA GLY A 144 -3.65 -9.68 -23.50
C GLY A 144 -4.66 -10.70 -22.96
N ASP A 145 -4.47 -11.97 -23.31
CA ASP A 145 -5.46 -13.05 -23.11
C ASP A 145 -5.81 -13.32 -21.64
N GLU A 146 -4.90 -13.04 -20.70
CA GLU A 146 -5.20 -13.16 -19.27
C GLU A 146 -6.24 -12.14 -18.80
N VAL A 147 -6.31 -10.97 -19.43
CA VAL A 147 -7.31 -9.94 -19.10
C VAL A 147 -8.71 -10.44 -19.50
N ALA A 148 -8.84 -10.98 -20.72
CA ALA A 148 -10.10 -11.52 -21.21
C ALA A 148 -10.59 -12.70 -20.34
N LYS A 149 -9.67 -13.58 -19.92
CA LYS A 149 -9.99 -14.69 -19.03
C LYS A 149 -10.49 -14.22 -17.66
N ARG A 150 -9.82 -13.23 -17.03
CA ARG A 150 -10.27 -12.66 -15.75
C ARG A 150 -11.60 -11.95 -15.87
N GLN A 151 -11.85 -11.23 -16.97
CA GLN A 151 -13.16 -10.62 -17.23
C GLN A 151 -14.26 -11.68 -17.34
N ALA A 152 -14.01 -12.82 -17.99
CA ALA A 152 -14.96 -13.92 -18.06
C ALA A 152 -15.24 -14.55 -16.68
N GLU A 153 -14.21 -14.71 -15.85
CA GLU A 153 -14.35 -15.19 -14.47
C GLU A 153 -15.17 -14.21 -13.60
N ILE A 154 -14.93 -12.90 -13.75
CA ILE A 154 -15.70 -11.84 -13.07
C ILE A 154 -17.16 -11.88 -13.53
N ALA A 155 -17.42 -11.89 -14.84
CA ALA A 155 -18.78 -11.94 -15.38
C ALA A 155 -19.55 -13.20 -14.93
N ALA A 156 -18.87 -14.34 -14.81
CA ALA A 156 -19.48 -15.56 -14.27
C ALA A 156 -19.83 -15.42 -12.77
N ALA A 157 -18.97 -14.76 -11.99
CA ALA A 157 -19.22 -14.47 -10.59
C ALA A 157 -20.36 -13.45 -10.40
N GLU A 158 -20.43 -12.42 -11.26
CA GLU A 158 -21.50 -11.40 -11.27
C GLU A 158 -22.87 -12.01 -11.64
N ARG A 159 -22.90 -12.91 -12.64
CA ARG A 159 -24.11 -13.71 -12.96
C ARG A 159 -24.57 -14.57 -11.79
N ALA A 160 -23.64 -15.16 -11.04
CA ALA A 160 -23.97 -16.01 -9.89
C ALA A 160 -24.60 -15.23 -8.73
N VAL A 161 -24.44 -13.91 -8.68
CA VAL A 161 -25.06 -13.02 -7.67
C VAL A 161 -26.21 -12.16 -8.23
N GLY A 162 -26.68 -12.46 -9.45
CA GLY A 162 -27.86 -11.84 -10.03
C GLY A 162 -27.65 -10.44 -10.64
N GLU A 163 -26.42 -9.97 -10.78
CA GLU A 163 -26.11 -8.70 -11.45
C GLU A 163 -25.47 -8.98 -12.80
N ALA A 164 -26.32 -9.24 -13.81
CA ALA A 164 -25.91 -9.21 -15.20
C ALA A 164 -26.17 -7.80 -15.74
N HIS A 165 -25.13 -7.00 -15.89
CA HIS A 165 -25.14 -5.77 -16.68
C HIS A 165 -24.56 -6.04 -18.08
#